data_AF-E3FQ08-F1
#
_entry.id   AF-E3FQ08-F1
#
_cell.length_a   1.000
_cell.length_b   1.000
_cell.length_c   1.000
_cell.angle_alpha   90.00
_cell.angle_beta   90.00
_cell.angle_gamma   90.00
#
_symmetry.space_group_name_H-M   'P 1'
#
loop_
_entity.id
_entity.type
_entity.pdbx_description
1 polymer ?
#
loop_
_entity_poly.entity_id
_entity_poly.type
_entity_poly.pdbx_seq_one_letter_code
_entity_poly.pdbx_strand_id
1 'polypeptide(L)'
;MSSHFPAVRSRTVPLKTRTLWWQLGALSLALSAMAGTGCEPSPREHVLDDVDVGRVEAGVSTASGTLGGKAVWAYFNNPPAFGGVDPTITQEVKRLIDQTPAGATIRAAIHSVSNTGIADALLAAQSRGVTVYVVMDAKNASTGYAAVETLKQLANAKFCTNASGGGGCISTSAAGNMHTKLFTFSQTRDPNGVLCPAVSWISSANLTGASGTEAFNNAVVIYDASTLYDGLNANFTDMWNRKHYSGNDYYDSASGRGYYMANPADAYASPEGVGETDTIVTRLNDITPDANCRIRIGMSFVTTGRPALLSQIKSMKAGGCSVWMVVSGNATEGIDMAPSVYNELLGAGVAIRRKDKVHDKFFAIYGKFGTAYHYRIYTGSQNWSQDALNENEELFVKLAPESGTVHPIYDAYVGHFNDAYNSGVTCTKTNYPCK
;
A
#
# COMPACT_ATOMS: atom_id res chain seq x y z
N MET A 1 -42.33 39.06 -14.41
CA MET A 1 -43.56 38.88 -15.19
C MET A 1 -43.25 37.93 -16.35
N SER A 2 -43.99 36.82 -16.38
CA SER A 2 -44.31 35.91 -17.50
C SER A 2 -43.14 35.33 -18.33
N SER A 3 -42.69 34.08 -18.13
CA SER A 3 -43.32 32.75 -18.38
C SER A 3 -43.22 32.28 -19.84
N HIS A 4 -42.62 31.11 -20.10
CA HIS A 4 -43.29 29.90 -20.63
C HIS A 4 -42.29 28.76 -20.94
N PHE A 5 -42.52 27.61 -20.29
CA PHE A 5 -42.05 26.26 -20.68
C PHE A 5 -43.03 25.63 -21.68
N PRO A 6 -42.67 24.52 -22.35
CA PRO A 6 -43.56 23.37 -22.30
C PRO A 6 -42.88 21.98 -22.15
N ALA A 7 -43.37 21.26 -21.14
CA ALA A 7 -43.97 19.92 -21.11
C ALA A 7 -43.38 18.67 -21.81
N VAL A 8 -43.30 17.64 -20.96
CA VAL A 8 -43.06 16.19 -21.12
C VAL A 8 -44.19 15.46 -21.89
N ARG A 9 -43.87 14.36 -22.59
CA ARG A 9 -44.82 13.26 -22.88
C ARG A 9 -44.19 11.88 -22.64
N SER A 10 -44.84 11.13 -21.76
CA SER A 10 -44.69 9.68 -21.56
C SER A 10 -45.50 8.89 -22.59
N ARG A 11 -45.08 7.66 -22.91
CA ARG A 11 -45.95 6.65 -23.54
C ARG A 11 -45.73 5.29 -22.89
N THR A 12 -46.84 4.73 -22.42
CA THR A 12 -47.01 3.37 -21.93
C THR A 12 -47.56 2.45 -23.03
N VAL A 13 -47.35 1.15 -22.77
CA VAL A 13 -47.56 -0.11 -23.50
C VAL A 13 -48.98 -0.35 -24.07
N PRO A 14 -49.14 -1.30 -25.01
CA PRO A 14 -50.17 -2.33 -24.80
C PRO A 14 -49.68 -3.78 -25.01
N LEU A 15 -50.40 -4.68 -24.35
CA LEU A 15 -50.15 -6.12 -24.17
C LEU A 15 -51.38 -6.89 -24.72
N LYS A 16 -51.15 -8.07 -25.33
CA LYS A 16 -51.98 -9.32 -25.35
C LYS A 16 -52.18 -9.94 -26.75
N THR A 17 -51.91 -11.26 -26.84
CA THR A 17 -52.85 -12.39 -27.13
C THR A 17 -52.06 -13.73 -27.13
N ARG A 18 -52.28 -14.65 -26.17
CA ARG A 18 -53.16 -15.87 -26.16
C ARG A 18 -52.70 -17.06 -27.04
N THR A 19 -52.08 -18.10 -26.45
CA THR A 19 -52.57 -19.49 -26.12
C THR A 19 -52.87 -20.46 -27.28
N LEU A 20 -52.21 -21.64 -27.31
CA LEU A 20 -52.84 -22.98 -27.12
C LEU A 20 -51.81 -24.15 -27.01
N TRP A 21 -52.25 -25.24 -26.40
CA TRP A 21 -51.57 -26.44 -25.89
C TRP A 21 -51.36 -27.56 -26.94
N TRP A 22 -50.46 -28.53 -26.66
CA TRP A 22 -50.66 -29.99 -26.84
C TRP A 22 -49.78 -30.79 -25.84
N GLN A 23 -50.35 -31.88 -25.29
CA GLN A 23 -49.79 -32.84 -24.31
C GLN A 23 -49.32 -34.15 -24.98
N LEU A 24 -48.64 -34.99 -24.15
CA LEU A 24 -48.35 -36.45 -24.22
C LEU A 24 -46.88 -36.76 -24.56
N GLY A 25 -46.14 -37.65 -23.87
CA GLY A 25 -46.53 -38.68 -22.91
C GLY A 25 -45.33 -39.21 -22.09
N ALA A 26 -45.64 -40.18 -21.23
CA ALA A 26 -44.92 -40.67 -20.06
C ALA A 26 -43.55 -41.33 -20.29
N LEU A 27 -42.70 -41.33 -19.24
CA LEU A 27 -42.19 -42.56 -18.64
C LEU A 27 -41.63 -42.30 -17.22
N SER A 28 -42.21 -42.96 -16.23
CA SER A 28 -41.72 -43.00 -14.85
C SER A 28 -40.80 -44.21 -14.68
N LEU A 29 -39.56 -43.99 -14.27
CA LEU A 29 -38.68 -45.03 -13.74
C LEU A 29 -38.26 -44.61 -12.34
N ALA A 30 -38.82 -45.33 -11.36
CA ALA A 30 -38.45 -45.24 -9.97
C ALA A 30 -37.07 -45.88 -9.78
N LEU A 31 -36.10 -45.10 -9.33
CA LEU A 31 -34.95 -45.63 -8.60
C LEU A 31 -35.02 -45.12 -7.17
N SER A 32 -35.25 -46.06 -6.24
CA SER A 32 -35.03 -45.88 -4.82
C SER A 32 -33.54 -45.64 -4.56
N ALA A 33 -33.20 -44.48 -4.01
CA ALA A 33 -31.94 -44.27 -3.31
C ALA A 33 -32.25 -43.75 -1.91
N MET A 34 -31.69 -44.45 -0.94
CA MET A 34 -31.91 -44.30 0.50
C MET A 34 -31.65 -42.87 0.97
N ALA A 35 -32.55 -42.37 1.82
CA ALA A 35 -32.35 -41.17 2.62
C ALA A 35 -31.23 -41.43 3.64
N GLY A 36 -30.00 -41.07 3.27
CA GLY A 36 -28.92 -40.82 4.22
C GLY A 36 -28.93 -39.33 4.54
N THR A 37 -29.43 -38.98 5.72
CA THR A 37 -29.20 -37.65 6.33
C THR A 37 -27.71 -37.53 6.65
N GLY A 38 -26.91 -37.22 5.63
CA GLY A 38 -25.55 -36.73 5.80
C GLY A 38 -25.64 -35.25 6.10
N CYS A 39 -25.27 -34.84 7.32
CA CYS A 39 -24.94 -33.45 7.60
C CYS A 39 -23.96 -32.97 6.53
N GLU A 40 -24.38 -32.01 5.71
CA GLU A 40 -23.42 -31.14 5.04
C GLU A 40 -22.52 -30.54 6.14
N PRO A 41 -21.18 -30.65 6.03
CA PRO A 41 -20.34 -29.86 6.90
C PRO A 41 -20.63 -28.40 6.55
N SER A 42 -21.29 -27.70 7.48
CA SER A 42 -21.30 -26.24 7.50
C SER A 42 -19.91 -25.75 7.10
N PRO A 43 -19.77 -24.83 6.15
CA PRO A 43 -18.52 -24.10 5.99
C PRO A 43 -18.15 -23.61 7.38
N ARG A 44 -17.02 -24.07 7.90
CA ARG A 44 -16.45 -23.49 9.11
C ARG A 44 -15.97 -22.11 8.70
N GLU A 45 -16.90 -21.15 8.68
CA GLU A 45 -16.56 -19.76 8.86
C GLU A 45 -15.83 -19.71 10.21
N HIS A 46 -14.52 -19.47 10.15
CA HIS A 46 -13.74 -19.22 11.34
C HIS A 46 -14.45 -18.13 12.14
N VAL A 47 -14.81 -18.44 13.37
CA VAL A 47 -15.25 -17.45 14.35
C VAL A 47 -14.04 -16.56 14.64
N LEU A 48 -13.81 -15.54 13.81
CA LEU A 48 -12.64 -14.66 13.86
C LEU A 48 -12.86 -13.50 14.82
N ASP A 49 -13.08 -13.80 16.11
CA ASP A 49 -12.75 -12.85 17.19
C ASP A 49 -11.28 -12.96 17.61
N ASP A 50 -10.58 -13.99 17.16
CA ASP A 50 -9.18 -14.18 17.49
C ASP A 50 -8.30 -13.67 16.35
N VAL A 51 -7.32 -12.83 16.72
CA VAL A 51 -5.99 -12.90 16.11
C VAL A 51 -5.71 -14.39 15.96
N ASP A 52 -5.44 -14.89 14.75
CA ASP A 52 -4.83 -16.21 14.66
C ASP A 52 -3.46 -16.08 15.34
N VAL A 53 -3.46 -16.37 16.64
CA VAL A 53 -2.30 -16.53 17.52
C VAL A 53 -1.60 -17.87 17.21
N GLY A 54 -2.07 -18.60 16.19
CA GLY A 54 -1.42 -19.76 15.63
C GLY A 54 -0.07 -19.39 15.04
N ARG A 55 0.96 -19.97 15.66
CA ARG A 55 2.37 -20.15 15.26
C ARG A 55 2.96 -19.14 14.28
N VAL A 56 4.14 -18.62 14.63
CA VAL A 56 5.10 -18.07 13.67
C VAL A 56 5.28 -19.11 12.56
N GLU A 57 4.59 -18.93 11.44
CA GLU A 57 4.83 -19.70 10.23
C GLU A 57 6.20 -19.25 9.66
N ALA A 58 6.79 -20.02 8.76
CA ALA A 58 7.95 -19.52 8.03
C ALA A 58 7.52 -18.21 7.35
N GLY A 59 8.11 -17.08 7.76
CA GLY A 59 7.57 -15.76 7.45
C GLY A 59 7.28 -15.59 5.97
N VAL A 60 6.12 -15.00 5.65
CA VAL A 60 5.68 -14.85 4.25
C VAL A 60 6.60 -13.86 3.55
N SER A 61 7.54 -14.33 2.73
CA SER A 61 8.43 -13.44 1.98
C SER A 61 7.80 -12.89 0.69
N THR A 62 6.89 -13.64 0.07
CA THR A 62 6.24 -13.21 -1.18
C THR A 62 4.89 -13.89 -1.38
N ALA A 63 4.00 -13.21 -2.10
CA ALA A 63 2.76 -13.76 -2.62
C ALA A 63 2.41 -13.14 -3.97
N SER A 64 1.71 -13.87 -4.82
CA SER A 64 1.24 -13.38 -6.11
C SER A 64 -0.26 -13.58 -6.25
N GLY A 65 -0.92 -12.65 -6.91
CA GLY A 65 -2.36 -12.70 -7.16
C GLY A 65 -2.74 -11.85 -8.38
N THR A 66 -4.05 -11.77 -8.62
CA THR A 66 -4.62 -10.89 -9.64
C THR A 66 -5.54 -9.89 -8.97
N LEU A 67 -5.19 -8.61 -9.06
CA LEU A 67 -6.02 -7.51 -8.57
C LEU A 67 -6.52 -6.73 -9.78
N GLY A 68 -7.83 -6.45 -9.86
CA GLY A 68 -8.38 -5.70 -11.00
C GLY A 68 -8.06 -6.31 -12.38
N GLY A 69 -7.84 -7.62 -12.47
CA GLY A 69 -7.43 -8.29 -13.71
C GLY A 69 -5.96 -8.11 -14.10
N LYS A 70 -5.11 -7.56 -13.21
CA LYS A 70 -3.68 -7.38 -13.42
C LYS A 70 -2.87 -8.20 -12.42
N ALA A 71 -1.75 -8.76 -12.88
CA ALA A 71 -0.85 -9.52 -12.04
C ALA A 71 -0.18 -8.60 -11.01
N VAL A 72 -0.23 -9.00 -9.74
CA VAL A 72 0.37 -8.29 -8.63
C VAL A 72 1.18 -9.27 -7.80
N TRP A 73 2.37 -8.84 -7.40
CA TRP A 73 3.23 -9.56 -6.46
C TRP A 73 3.47 -8.69 -5.24
N ALA A 74 3.27 -9.25 -4.05
CA ALA A 74 3.67 -8.66 -2.79
C ALA A 74 4.98 -9.30 -2.32
N TYR A 75 5.84 -8.49 -1.70
CA TYR A 75 7.11 -8.91 -1.14
C TYR A 75 7.24 -8.32 0.24
N PHE A 76 7.81 -9.10 1.16
CA PHE A 76 7.95 -8.70 2.55
C PHE A 76 9.35 -9.01 3.05
N ASN A 77 9.83 -8.15 3.93
CA ASN A 77 11.00 -8.46 4.73
C ASN A 77 10.54 -8.89 6.13
N ASN A 78 11.02 -10.03 6.61
CA ASN A 78 10.87 -10.50 7.98
C ASN A 78 12.26 -10.83 8.56
N PRO A 79 13.07 -9.82 8.93
CA PRO A 79 14.46 -10.04 9.33
C PRO A 79 14.64 -11.07 10.46
N PRO A 80 13.78 -11.14 11.51
CA PRO A 80 13.87 -12.19 12.51
C PRO A 80 13.79 -13.62 11.96
N ALA A 81 13.02 -13.86 10.89
CA ALA A 81 12.96 -15.16 10.22
C ALA A 81 14.21 -15.50 9.39
N PHE A 82 15.05 -14.50 9.09
CA PHE A 82 16.23 -14.61 8.21
C PHE A 82 17.53 -14.17 8.89
N GLY A 83 17.67 -14.38 10.20
CA GLY A 83 18.93 -14.12 10.91
C GLY A 83 19.28 -12.63 11.07
N GLY A 84 18.26 -11.75 11.06
CA GLY A 84 18.38 -10.31 11.25
C GLY A 84 18.52 -9.50 9.95
N VAL A 85 18.66 -10.16 8.79
CA VAL A 85 18.75 -9.50 7.49
C VAL A 85 17.87 -10.25 6.48
N ASP A 86 16.83 -9.61 5.99
CA ASP A 86 15.99 -10.13 4.91
C ASP A 86 16.14 -9.24 3.66
N PRO A 87 16.82 -9.73 2.61
CA PRO A 87 17.04 -8.97 1.40
C PRO A 87 15.91 -9.08 0.37
N THR A 88 14.81 -9.81 0.66
CA THR A 88 13.75 -10.17 -0.30
C THR A 88 13.31 -8.99 -1.17
N ILE A 89 12.91 -7.88 -0.55
CA ILE A 89 12.44 -6.69 -1.28
C ILE A 89 13.54 -6.06 -2.14
N THR A 90 14.77 -6.00 -1.64
CA THR A 90 15.91 -5.43 -2.39
C THR A 90 16.36 -6.35 -3.52
N GLN A 91 16.32 -7.66 -3.33
CA GLN A 91 16.62 -8.62 -4.39
C GLN A 91 15.60 -8.54 -5.51
N GLU A 92 14.32 -8.33 -5.19
CA GLU A 92 13.30 -8.19 -6.22
C GLU A 92 13.50 -6.93 -7.06
N VAL A 93 13.72 -5.75 -6.46
CA VAL A 93 13.95 -4.54 -7.26
C VAL A 93 15.23 -4.67 -8.10
N LYS A 94 16.28 -5.33 -7.56
CA LYS A 94 17.48 -5.66 -8.34
C LYS A 94 17.14 -6.54 -9.53
N ARG A 95 16.35 -7.60 -9.33
CA ARG A 95 15.92 -8.52 -10.40
C ARG A 95 15.18 -7.76 -11.49
N LEU A 96 14.25 -6.86 -11.14
CA LEU A 96 13.53 -6.04 -12.12
C LEU A 96 14.49 -5.14 -12.93
N ILE A 97 15.50 -4.54 -12.29
CA ILE A 97 16.54 -3.74 -12.97
C ILE A 97 17.38 -4.60 -13.91
N ASP A 98 17.85 -5.76 -13.44
CA ASP A 98 18.68 -6.69 -14.23
C ASP A 98 17.91 -7.22 -15.45
N GLN A 99 16.62 -7.50 -15.30
CA GLN A 99 15.74 -8.04 -16.33
C GLN A 99 15.18 -6.98 -17.30
N THR A 100 15.48 -5.70 -17.08
CA THR A 100 15.07 -4.63 -18.00
C THR A 100 15.94 -4.68 -19.27
N PRO A 101 15.33 -4.88 -20.46
CA PRO A 101 16.08 -5.04 -21.71
C PRO A 101 16.60 -3.70 -22.26
N ALA A 102 17.63 -3.75 -23.10
CA ALA A 102 18.16 -2.58 -23.81
C ALA A 102 17.05 -1.84 -24.57
N GLY A 103 17.11 -0.50 -24.62
CA GLY A 103 16.08 0.35 -25.20
C GLY A 103 14.85 0.61 -24.30
N ALA A 104 14.71 -0.11 -23.19
CA ALA A 104 13.69 0.20 -22.18
C ALA A 104 14.11 1.38 -21.28
N THR A 105 13.19 1.82 -20.41
CA THR A 105 13.40 2.91 -19.46
C THR A 105 13.13 2.46 -18.03
N ILE A 106 13.98 2.92 -17.10
CA ILE A 106 13.80 2.83 -15.65
C ILE A 106 13.71 4.24 -15.09
N ARG A 107 12.72 4.49 -14.23
CA ARG A 107 12.64 5.70 -13.39
C ARG A 107 12.61 5.29 -11.93
N ALA A 108 13.46 5.87 -11.10
CA ALA A 108 13.60 5.51 -9.70
C ALA A 108 13.59 6.73 -8.78
N ALA A 109 12.60 6.80 -7.88
CA ALA A 109 12.60 7.70 -6.75
C ALA A 109 13.10 6.95 -5.51
N ILE A 110 14.22 7.41 -4.96
CA ILE A 110 14.97 6.72 -3.90
C ILE A 110 15.18 7.68 -2.71
N HIS A 111 14.41 7.49 -1.64
CA HIS A 111 14.59 8.29 -0.42
C HIS A 111 16.00 8.17 0.18
N SER A 112 16.48 6.94 0.39
CA SER A 112 17.80 6.69 1.00
C SER A 112 18.45 5.45 0.41
N VAL A 113 19.76 5.52 0.17
CA VAL A 113 20.53 4.44 -0.49
C VAL A 113 21.93 4.26 0.07
N SER A 114 22.24 3.03 0.45
CA SER A 114 23.60 2.54 0.73
C SER A 114 23.89 1.16 0.13
N ASN A 115 22.88 0.53 -0.47
CA ASN A 115 23.00 -0.78 -1.12
C ASN A 115 23.73 -0.66 -2.48
N THR A 116 24.99 -1.08 -2.51
CA THR A 116 25.83 -1.05 -3.72
C THR A 116 25.30 -1.96 -4.81
N GLY A 117 24.74 -3.13 -4.48
CA GLY A 117 24.20 -4.06 -5.46
C GLY A 117 23.07 -3.48 -6.31
N ILE A 118 22.25 -2.57 -5.76
CA ILE A 118 21.22 -1.85 -6.53
C ILE A 118 21.84 -0.73 -7.38
N ALA A 119 22.76 0.04 -6.81
CA ALA A 119 23.43 1.11 -7.54
C ALA A 119 24.22 0.57 -8.75
N ASP A 120 24.94 -0.53 -8.55
CA ASP A 120 25.69 -1.23 -9.60
C ASP A 120 24.76 -1.81 -10.66
N ALA A 121 23.61 -2.36 -10.25
CA ALA A 121 22.59 -2.85 -11.19
C ALA A 121 22.02 -1.74 -12.07
N LEU A 122 21.76 -0.55 -11.52
CA LEU A 122 21.29 0.61 -12.27
C LEU A 122 22.36 1.11 -13.26
N LEU A 123 23.62 1.19 -12.82
CA LEU A 123 24.72 1.57 -13.71
C LEU A 123 24.92 0.54 -14.82
N ALA A 124 24.85 -0.76 -14.50
CA ALA A 124 24.93 -1.84 -15.48
C ALA A 124 23.74 -1.83 -16.47
N ALA A 125 22.53 -1.46 -16.01
CA ALA A 125 21.39 -1.24 -16.89
C ALA A 125 21.66 -0.11 -17.89
N GLN A 126 22.18 1.02 -17.42
CA GLN A 126 22.60 2.10 -18.30
C GLN A 126 23.65 1.65 -19.32
N SER A 127 24.70 0.95 -18.88
CA SER A 127 25.73 0.42 -19.79
C SER A 127 25.20 -0.59 -20.81
N ARG A 128 24.12 -1.31 -20.48
CA ARG A 128 23.41 -2.23 -21.38
C ARG A 128 22.54 -1.50 -22.41
N GLY A 129 22.36 -0.18 -22.30
CA GLY A 129 21.52 0.62 -23.18
C GLY A 129 20.09 0.85 -22.68
N VAL A 130 19.85 0.67 -21.38
CA VAL A 130 18.61 1.10 -20.72
C VAL A 130 18.70 2.59 -20.41
N THR A 131 17.62 3.35 -20.65
CA THR A 131 17.56 4.75 -20.19
C THR A 131 17.19 4.77 -18.71
N VAL A 132 18.09 5.22 -17.84
CA VAL A 132 17.90 5.24 -16.39
C VAL A 132 17.79 6.67 -15.89
N TYR A 133 16.69 6.99 -15.19
CA TYR A 133 16.48 8.24 -14.46
C TYR A 133 16.36 7.98 -12.96
N VAL A 134 17.09 8.74 -12.14
CA VAL A 134 17.07 8.61 -10.68
C VAL A 134 16.88 9.98 -10.03
N VAL A 135 15.88 10.09 -9.15
CA VAL A 135 15.76 11.20 -8.18
C VAL A 135 16.01 10.68 -6.78
N MET A 136 16.78 11.43 -5.99
CA MET A 136 17.16 11.09 -4.62
C MET A 136 16.89 12.25 -3.69
N ASP A 137 16.59 11.96 -2.42
CA ASP A 137 16.55 12.97 -1.38
C ASP A 137 17.90 13.69 -1.29
N ALA A 138 17.88 15.01 -1.05
CA ALA A 138 19.07 15.85 -0.95
C ALA A 138 20.12 15.28 0.02
N LYS A 139 19.67 14.67 1.13
CA LYS A 139 20.54 14.16 2.20
C LYS A 139 21.47 13.06 1.71
N ASN A 140 21.15 12.36 0.62
CA ASN A 140 22.05 11.34 0.07
C ASN A 140 23.34 11.95 -0.48
N ALA A 141 23.30 13.19 -0.98
CA ALA A 141 24.41 13.81 -1.71
C ALA A 141 25.71 13.90 -0.90
N SER A 142 25.59 14.04 0.43
CA SER A 142 26.70 14.22 1.38
C SER A 142 27.04 12.96 2.19
N THR A 143 26.40 11.83 1.95
CA THR A 143 26.62 10.60 2.75
C THR A 143 27.98 9.96 2.54
N GLY A 144 28.59 10.12 1.35
CA GLY A 144 29.83 9.44 0.97
C GLY A 144 29.69 7.92 0.80
N TYR A 145 28.48 7.36 0.78
CA TYR A 145 28.28 5.93 0.54
C TYR A 145 28.70 5.55 -0.88
N ALA A 146 29.37 4.41 -1.03
CA ALA A 146 29.81 3.90 -2.34
C ALA A 146 28.64 3.77 -3.34
N ALA A 147 27.46 3.36 -2.87
CA ALA A 147 26.26 3.31 -3.71
C ALA A 147 25.88 4.68 -4.29
N VAL A 148 26.00 5.76 -3.51
CA VAL A 148 25.73 7.13 -3.98
C VAL A 148 26.77 7.57 -5.02
N GLU A 149 28.04 7.24 -4.80
CA GLU A 149 29.10 7.52 -5.78
C GLU A 149 28.92 6.75 -7.08
N THR A 150 28.41 5.52 -7.03
CA THR A 150 27.99 4.77 -8.23
C THR A 150 26.81 5.46 -8.93
N LEU A 151 25.78 5.87 -8.20
CA LEU A 151 24.61 6.52 -8.80
C LEU A 151 24.93 7.89 -9.44
N LYS A 152 25.94 8.60 -8.95
CA LYS A 152 26.45 9.84 -9.58
C LYS A 152 27.03 9.62 -10.99
N GLN A 153 27.36 8.38 -11.36
CA GLN A 153 27.85 8.02 -12.70
C GLN A 153 26.72 7.80 -13.71
N LEU A 154 25.46 7.76 -13.27
CA LEU A 154 24.33 7.70 -14.17
C LEU A 154 24.21 9.02 -14.96
N ALA A 155 23.89 8.92 -16.25
CA ALA A 155 23.67 10.06 -17.13
C ALA A 155 22.51 10.94 -16.64
N ASN A 156 21.52 10.34 -15.97
CA ASN A 156 20.35 11.05 -15.44
C ASN A 156 20.13 10.75 -13.95
N ALA A 157 21.00 11.27 -13.08
CA ALA A 157 20.78 11.29 -11.64
C ALA A 157 20.59 12.72 -11.11
N LYS A 158 19.64 12.91 -10.20
CA LYS A 158 19.38 14.18 -9.51
C LYS A 158 19.24 13.96 -8.01
N PHE A 159 19.94 14.79 -7.24
CA PHE A 159 19.62 15.03 -5.85
C PHE A 159 18.62 16.19 -5.80
N CYS A 160 17.58 16.00 -5.02
CA CYS A 160 16.56 17.00 -4.79
C CYS A 160 17.07 18.08 -3.85
N THR A 161 16.37 19.20 -3.82
CA THR A 161 16.65 20.36 -2.97
C THR A 161 15.57 21.38 -3.25
N ASN A 162 15.16 22.13 -2.24
CA ASN A 162 14.25 23.26 -2.39
C ASN A 162 14.87 24.57 -1.86
N ALA A 163 14.24 25.70 -2.19
CA ALA A 163 14.72 27.04 -1.83
C ALA A 163 14.79 27.29 -0.31
N SER A 164 14.07 26.51 0.48
CA SER A 164 14.05 26.57 1.95
C SER A 164 15.13 25.69 2.61
N GLY A 165 15.97 25.02 1.81
CA GLY A 165 17.01 24.11 2.29
C GLY A 165 16.55 22.68 2.61
N GLY A 166 15.29 22.34 2.31
CA GLY A 166 14.76 20.99 2.49
C GLY A 166 15.23 20.00 1.42
N GLY A 167 14.98 18.71 1.70
CA GLY A 167 15.41 17.56 0.89
C GLY A 167 14.48 17.14 -0.24
N GLY A 168 13.25 17.67 -0.28
CA GLY A 168 12.23 17.38 -1.29
C GLY A 168 12.54 17.89 -2.70
N CYS A 169 11.98 17.21 -3.70
CA CYS A 169 11.98 17.63 -5.09
C CYS A 169 10.81 18.57 -5.41
N ILE A 170 9.62 18.24 -4.93
CA ILE A 170 8.35 18.97 -5.08
C ILE A 170 8.11 19.85 -3.86
N SER A 171 8.40 19.34 -2.66
CA SER A 171 8.15 20.05 -1.41
C SER A 171 8.92 21.36 -1.33
N THR A 172 8.28 22.42 -0.83
CA THR A 172 8.88 23.73 -0.56
C THR A 172 9.30 23.91 0.90
N SER A 173 9.07 22.90 1.74
CA SER A 173 9.32 22.95 3.18
C SER A 173 10.78 22.73 3.54
N ALA A 174 11.29 23.43 4.55
CA ALA A 174 12.61 23.17 5.11
C ALA A 174 12.73 21.79 5.77
N ALA A 175 11.62 21.23 6.27
CA ALA A 175 11.56 19.89 6.85
C ALA A 175 11.30 18.79 5.80
N GLY A 176 10.81 19.17 4.62
CA GLY A 176 10.35 18.25 3.58
C GLY A 176 11.47 17.42 2.98
N ASN A 177 11.19 16.14 2.77
CA ASN A 177 12.10 15.15 2.18
C ASN A 177 11.47 14.52 0.94
N MET A 178 12.29 14.09 -0.03
CA MET A 178 11.80 13.14 -1.04
C MET A 178 11.78 11.76 -0.39
N HIS A 179 10.62 11.37 0.16
CA HIS A 179 10.46 10.15 0.95
C HIS A 179 9.76 9.03 0.18
N THR A 180 9.60 9.18 -1.14
CA THR A 180 9.04 8.16 -2.01
C THR A 180 10.05 7.04 -2.28
N LYS A 181 9.58 5.79 -2.34
CA LYS A 181 10.35 4.62 -2.82
C LYS A 181 9.57 3.95 -3.94
N LEU A 182 9.92 4.31 -5.17
CA LEU A 182 9.18 3.97 -6.37
C LEU A 182 10.17 3.64 -7.49
N PHE A 183 9.90 2.56 -8.20
CA PHE A 183 10.52 2.27 -9.48
C PHE A 183 9.43 2.03 -10.52
N THR A 184 9.58 2.61 -11.69
CA THR A 184 8.79 2.24 -12.86
C THR A 184 9.69 1.73 -13.96
N PHE A 185 9.23 0.70 -14.67
CA PHE A 185 9.93 0.05 -15.76
C PHE A 185 9.01 0.05 -16.97
N SER A 186 9.47 0.62 -18.09
CA SER A 186 8.67 0.61 -19.32
C SER A 186 8.37 -0.82 -19.78
N GLN A 187 9.33 -1.73 -19.52
CA GLN A 187 9.17 -3.16 -19.60
C GLN A 187 10.24 -3.88 -18.76
N THR A 188 9.87 -4.97 -18.11
CA THR A 188 10.80 -5.89 -17.41
C THR A 188 10.13 -7.25 -17.26
N ARG A 189 10.82 -8.26 -16.74
CA ARG A 189 10.26 -9.61 -16.60
C ARG A 189 9.62 -9.82 -15.23
N ASP A 190 8.47 -10.48 -15.21
CA ASP A 190 7.90 -11.04 -13.97
C ASP A 190 8.78 -12.19 -13.43
N PRO A 191 8.50 -12.75 -12.25
CA PRO A 191 9.27 -13.86 -11.69
C PRO A 191 9.19 -15.16 -12.50
N ASN A 192 8.20 -15.30 -13.38
CA ASN A 192 8.08 -16.43 -14.31
C ASN A 192 8.86 -16.21 -15.61
N GLY A 193 9.56 -15.07 -15.75
CA GLY A 193 10.33 -14.71 -16.93
C GLY A 193 9.50 -14.13 -18.08
N VAL A 194 8.22 -13.82 -17.88
CA VAL A 194 7.37 -13.17 -18.89
C VAL A 194 7.74 -11.70 -18.98
N LEU A 195 8.03 -11.20 -20.18
CA LEU A 195 8.28 -9.78 -20.40
C LEU A 195 6.97 -9.00 -20.33
N CYS A 196 6.86 -8.10 -19.35
CA CYS A 196 5.68 -7.31 -19.06
C CYS A 196 5.96 -5.83 -19.31
N PRO A 197 5.08 -5.10 -20.01
CA PRO A 197 5.15 -3.65 -20.11
C PRO A 197 4.64 -2.97 -18.84
N ALA A 198 4.89 -1.67 -18.69
CA ALA A 198 4.27 -0.79 -17.69
C ALA A 198 4.24 -1.38 -16.27
N VAL A 199 5.43 -1.63 -15.74
CA VAL A 199 5.62 -2.27 -14.43
C VAL A 199 5.96 -1.22 -13.39
N SER A 200 5.32 -1.29 -12.23
CA SER A 200 5.55 -0.38 -11.10
C SER A 200 5.88 -1.17 -9.85
N TRP A 201 7.00 -0.84 -9.21
CA TRP A 201 7.41 -1.34 -7.88
C TRP A 201 7.28 -0.20 -6.87
N ILE A 202 6.55 -0.45 -5.78
CA ILE A 202 6.26 0.55 -4.74
C ILE A 202 6.56 -0.09 -3.39
N SER A 203 7.23 0.62 -2.49
CA SER A 203 7.77 0.01 -1.26
C SER A 203 7.77 0.94 -0.05
N SER A 204 7.74 0.33 1.13
CA SER A 204 8.09 1.00 2.39
C SER A 204 9.60 1.05 2.65
N ALA A 205 10.37 0.14 2.04
CA ALA A 205 11.77 -0.08 2.32
C ALA A 205 12.67 0.98 1.66
N ASN A 206 13.61 1.53 2.44
CA ASN A 206 14.76 2.23 1.87
C ASN A 206 15.73 1.23 1.21
N LEU A 207 16.63 1.72 0.36
CA LEU A 207 17.68 0.90 -0.25
C LEU A 207 18.95 0.88 0.63
N THR A 208 18.76 0.61 1.92
CA THR A 208 19.81 0.59 2.96
C THR A 208 19.75 -0.70 3.78
N GLY A 209 20.79 -0.99 4.57
CA GLY A 209 20.75 -2.11 5.53
C GLY A 209 19.70 -1.88 6.63
N ALA A 210 19.96 -0.89 7.48
CA ALA A 210 19.22 -0.64 8.72
C ALA A 210 17.69 -0.51 8.59
N SER A 211 17.19 0.09 7.50
CA SER A 211 15.75 0.27 7.27
C SER A 211 15.22 -0.45 6.03
N GLY A 212 16.11 -0.98 5.19
CA GLY A 212 15.74 -1.76 4.02
C GLY A 212 15.67 -3.23 4.37
N THR A 213 16.80 -3.84 4.73
CA THR A 213 16.91 -5.30 4.92
C THR A 213 16.83 -5.75 6.38
N GLU A 214 17.09 -4.87 7.34
CA GLU A 214 17.09 -5.18 8.78
C GLU A 214 15.77 -4.83 9.49
N ALA A 215 14.74 -4.43 8.73
CA ALA A 215 13.44 -4.04 9.24
C ALA A 215 12.28 -4.72 8.51
N PHE A 216 11.16 -4.92 9.21
CA PHE A 216 9.92 -5.35 8.60
C PHE A 216 9.47 -4.30 7.59
N ASN A 217 9.25 -4.73 6.35
CA ASN A 217 8.86 -3.88 5.25
C ASN A 217 7.95 -4.66 4.32
N ASN A 218 7.25 -3.93 3.44
CA ASN A 218 6.49 -4.52 2.36
C ASN A 218 6.71 -3.73 1.06
N ALA A 219 6.54 -4.43 -0.06
CA ALA A 219 6.55 -3.86 -1.40
C ALA A 219 5.53 -4.57 -2.28
N VAL A 220 5.05 -3.87 -3.30
CA VAL A 220 4.21 -4.43 -4.35
C VAL A 220 4.82 -4.18 -5.72
N VAL A 221 4.70 -5.18 -6.60
CA VAL A 221 4.98 -5.05 -8.02
C VAL A 221 3.69 -5.28 -8.78
N ILE A 222 3.33 -4.29 -9.60
CA ILE A 222 2.11 -4.31 -10.41
C ILE A 222 2.54 -4.32 -11.86
N TYR A 223 2.10 -5.35 -12.60
CA TYR A 223 2.49 -5.59 -13.99
C TYR A 223 1.39 -5.19 -14.97
N ASP A 224 1.79 -4.74 -16.16
CA ASP A 224 0.89 -4.42 -17.28
C ASP A 224 -0.21 -3.41 -16.91
N ALA A 225 0.11 -2.41 -16.08
CA ALA A 225 -0.85 -1.43 -15.57
C ALA A 225 -0.54 -0.02 -16.10
N SER A 226 -0.77 0.20 -17.40
CA SER A 226 -0.40 1.44 -18.09
C SER A 226 -0.91 2.72 -17.43
N THR A 227 -2.19 2.78 -17.04
CA THR A 227 -2.76 3.99 -16.41
C THR A 227 -2.10 4.32 -15.07
N LEU A 228 -1.81 3.30 -14.25
CA LEU A 228 -1.09 3.50 -12.99
C LEU A 228 0.37 3.93 -13.26
N TYR A 229 1.04 3.23 -14.18
CA TYR A 229 2.39 3.54 -14.62
C TYR A 229 2.52 4.98 -15.13
N ASP A 230 1.55 5.46 -15.92
CA ASP A 230 1.53 6.82 -16.44
C ASP A 230 1.34 7.87 -15.33
N GLY A 231 0.42 7.63 -14.38
CA GLY A 231 0.23 8.51 -13.23
C GLY A 231 1.47 8.60 -12.32
N LEU A 232 2.09 7.45 -12.02
CA LEU A 232 3.34 7.39 -11.26
C LEU A 232 4.50 8.08 -12.00
N ASN A 233 4.54 7.98 -13.34
CA ASN A 233 5.52 8.71 -14.14
C ASN A 233 5.24 10.21 -14.21
N ALA A 234 3.98 10.64 -14.16
CA ALA A 234 3.65 12.06 -14.02
C ALA A 234 4.18 12.62 -12.70
N ASN A 235 3.99 11.89 -11.59
CA ASN A 235 4.59 12.23 -10.31
C ASN A 235 6.12 12.26 -10.37
N PHE A 236 6.75 11.23 -10.94
CA PHE A 236 8.19 11.21 -11.13
C PHE A 236 8.69 12.38 -11.96
N THR A 237 8.00 12.75 -13.04
CA THR A 237 8.36 13.89 -13.89
C THR A 237 8.28 15.19 -13.12
N ASP A 238 7.29 15.40 -12.26
CA ASP A 238 7.21 16.57 -11.38
C ASP A 238 8.37 16.60 -10.37
N MET A 239 8.75 15.46 -9.78
CA MET A 239 9.95 15.34 -8.94
C MET A 239 11.24 15.66 -9.75
N TRP A 240 11.38 15.08 -10.94
CA TRP A 240 12.54 15.29 -11.81
C TRP A 240 12.71 16.76 -12.20
N ASN A 241 11.60 17.45 -12.45
CA ASN A 241 11.57 18.86 -12.81
C ASN A 241 11.60 19.79 -11.59
N ARG A 242 11.61 19.22 -10.37
CA ARG A 242 11.50 19.94 -9.09
C ARG A 242 10.35 20.96 -9.09
N LYS A 243 9.18 20.50 -9.51
CA LYS A 243 8.02 21.38 -9.68
C LYS A 243 7.39 21.66 -8.33
N HIS A 244 7.39 22.93 -7.94
CA HIS A 244 6.84 23.42 -6.68
C HIS A 244 5.43 23.99 -6.86
N TYR A 245 4.63 23.91 -5.79
CA TYR A 245 3.25 24.36 -5.78
C TYR A 245 2.99 25.27 -4.57
N SER A 246 2.05 26.21 -4.72
CA SER A 246 1.71 27.17 -3.66
C SER A 246 1.25 26.45 -2.41
N GLY A 247 1.61 26.95 -1.23
CA GLY A 247 1.17 26.38 0.05
C GLY A 247 1.75 25.00 0.39
N ASN A 248 2.79 24.55 -0.32
CA ASN A 248 3.30 23.18 -0.26
C ASN A 248 2.21 22.14 -0.55
N ASP A 249 1.35 22.44 -1.53
CA ASP A 249 0.15 21.66 -1.83
C ASP A 249 0.27 20.97 -3.19
N TYR A 250 0.85 19.76 -3.17
CA TYR A 250 1.03 18.95 -4.37
C TYR A 250 -0.22 18.15 -4.70
N TYR A 251 -0.80 17.48 -3.73
CA TYR A 251 -2.02 16.70 -3.91
C TYR A 251 -3.18 17.61 -4.29
N ASP A 252 -3.82 17.34 -5.43
CA ASP A 252 -4.98 18.11 -5.88
C ASP A 252 -5.84 17.22 -6.77
N SER A 253 -6.86 16.63 -6.16
CA SER A 253 -7.79 15.73 -6.84
C SER A 253 -8.60 16.42 -7.95
N ALA A 254 -8.80 17.74 -7.89
CA ALA A 254 -9.58 18.47 -8.88
C ALA A 254 -8.80 18.63 -10.20
N SER A 255 -7.48 18.85 -10.14
CA SER A 255 -6.62 18.85 -11.32
C SER A 255 -6.10 17.46 -11.71
N GLY A 256 -6.26 16.45 -10.84
CA GLY A 256 -5.70 15.11 -11.01
C GLY A 256 -4.21 15.01 -10.64
N ARG A 257 -3.64 16.08 -10.07
CA ARG A 257 -2.23 16.12 -9.64
C ARG A 257 -2.08 15.35 -8.33
N GLY A 258 -1.11 14.44 -8.27
CA GLY A 258 -0.93 13.59 -7.09
C GLY A 258 -2.12 12.67 -6.79
N TYR A 259 -3.09 12.54 -7.72
CA TYR A 259 -4.31 11.76 -7.56
C TYR A 259 -4.51 10.89 -8.81
N TYR A 260 -4.04 9.65 -8.74
CA TYR A 260 -3.96 8.74 -9.89
C TYR A 260 -4.92 7.57 -9.69
N MET A 261 -6.18 7.75 -10.09
CA MET A 261 -7.19 6.68 -10.01
C MET A 261 -6.98 5.71 -11.16
N ALA A 262 -6.58 4.49 -10.85
CA ALA A 262 -6.16 3.54 -11.86
C ALA A 262 -6.50 2.11 -11.47
N ASN A 263 -6.60 1.26 -12.49
CA ASN A 263 -6.70 -0.18 -12.31
C ASN A 263 -5.30 -0.79 -12.45
N PRO A 264 -4.79 -1.59 -11.50
CA PRO A 264 -5.50 -2.17 -10.35
C PRO A 264 -5.24 -1.45 -9.03
N ALA A 265 -4.73 -0.22 -9.03
CA ALA A 265 -4.45 0.52 -7.81
C ALA A 265 -4.58 2.02 -8.02
N ASP A 266 -5.11 2.69 -7.00
CA ASP A 266 -5.14 4.13 -6.89
C ASP A 266 -3.89 4.61 -6.14
N ALA A 267 -3.24 5.67 -6.62
CA ALA A 267 -2.08 6.25 -5.97
C ALA A 267 -2.29 7.73 -5.62
N TYR A 268 -1.83 8.11 -4.44
CA TYR A 268 -1.96 9.43 -3.84
C TYR A 268 -0.56 9.91 -3.45
N ALA A 269 -0.13 11.05 -3.99
CA ALA A 269 1.19 11.60 -3.72
C ALA A 269 1.07 12.92 -2.95
N SER A 270 1.78 12.99 -1.82
CA SER A 270 1.91 14.19 -1.00
C SER A 270 3.08 15.06 -1.48
N PRO A 271 3.29 16.28 -0.97
CA PRO A 271 2.57 16.96 0.12
C PRO A 271 1.08 17.24 -0.14
N GLU A 272 0.23 17.06 0.86
CA GLU A 272 -1.13 17.61 0.89
C GLU A 272 -1.11 18.99 1.54
N GLY A 273 -1.93 19.93 1.08
CA GLY A 273 -2.04 21.26 1.66
C GLY A 273 -2.51 21.23 3.12
N VAL A 274 -2.04 22.19 3.93
CA VAL A 274 -2.50 22.32 5.32
C VAL A 274 -3.99 22.61 5.35
N GLY A 275 -4.74 21.79 6.09
CA GLY A 275 -6.20 21.92 6.21
C GLY A 275 -6.98 21.12 5.18
N GLU A 276 -6.32 20.46 4.23
CA GLU A 276 -6.98 19.49 3.35
C GLU A 276 -7.43 18.23 4.10
N THR A 277 -8.35 17.50 3.47
CA THR A 277 -8.82 16.22 4.00
C THR A 277 -7.81 15.14 3.68
N ASP A 278 -7.04 14.76 4.72
CA ASP A 278 -6.09 13.66 4.77
C ASP A 278 -6.52 12.46 3.87
N THR A 279 -5.68 12.10 2.89
CA THR A 279 -6.00 11.02 1.93
C THR A 279 -6.22 9.66 2.59
N ILE A 280 -5.48 9.32 3.65
CA ILE A 280 -5.70 8.08 4.41
C ILE A 280 -7.05 8.13 5.12
N VAL A 281 -7.38 9.26 5.77
CA VAL A 281 -8.70 9.45 6.42
C VAL A 281 -9.81 9.25 5.40
N THR A 282 -9.69 9.87 4.22
CA THR A 282 -10.69 9.75 3.17
C THR A 282 -10.89 8.30 2.73
N ARG A 283 -9.82 7.51 2.66
CA ARG A 283 -9.90 6.09 2.28
C ARG A 283 -10.39 5.17 3.38
N LEU A 284 -10.11 5.48 4.64
CA LEU A 284 -10.71 4.78 5.78
C LEU A 284 -12.21 5.10 5.92
N ASN A 285 -12.64 6.27 5.45
CA ASN A 285 -14.04 6.68 5.43
C ASN A 285 -14.86 5.99 4.31
N ASP A 286 -14.23 5.29 3.37
CA ASP A 286 -14.92 4.45 2.38
C ASP A 286 -15.62 3.22 3.03
N ILE A 287 -15.31 2.93 4.30
CA ILE A 287 -15.72 1.70 5.01
C ILE A 287 -16.89 1.99 5.91
N THR A 288 -17.91 1.13 5.85
CA THR A 288 -19.00 1.10 6.83
C THR A 288 -18.60 0.15 7.97
N PRO A 289 -18.35 0.66 9.19
CA PRO A 289 -17.98 -0.18 10.32
C PRO A 289 -19.13 -1.09 10.76
N ASP A 290 -18.80 -2.33 11.10
CA ASP A 290 -19.68 -3.28 11.75
C ASP A 290 -18.84 -4.32 12.51
N ALA A 291 -19.50 -5.28 13.16
CA ALA A 291 -18.84 -6.34 13.94
C ALA A 291 -17.94 -7.28 13.10
N ASN A 292 -18.08 -7.30 11.78
CA ASN A 292 -17.25 -8.13 10.88
C ASN A 292 -16.02 -7.37 10.37
N CYS A 293 -15.97 -6.05 10.51
CA CYS A 293 -14.84 -5.23 10.10
C CYS A 293 -13.55 -5.61 10.87
N ARG A 294 -12.44 -5.79 10.13
CA ARG A 294 -11.11 -6.15 10.65
C ARG A 294 -10.06 -5.24 10.03
N ILE A 295 -9.27 -4.57 10.86
CA ILE A 295 -8.22 -3.63 10.43
C ILE A 295 -6.90 -4.00 11.10
N ARG A 296 -5.85 -4.23 10.30
CA ARG A 296 -4.49 -4.50 10.76
C ARG A 296 -3.55 -3.44 10.22
N ILE A 297 -2.79 -2.79 11.09
CA ILE A 297 -1.95 -1.64 10.74
C ILE A 297 -0.49 -1.90 11.13
N GLY A 298 0.39 -2.00 10.13
CA GLY A 298 1.84 -2.02 10.32
C GLY A 298 2.42 -0.64 10.07
N MET A 299 3.03 -0.03 11.09
CA MET A 299 3.49 1.36 11.00
C MET A 299 4.84 1.57 11.66
N SER A 300 5.73 2.31 10.99
CA SER A 300 7.03 2.63 11.59
C SER A 300 6.89 3.57 12.78
N PHE A 301 6.11 4.64 12.68
CA PHE A 301 5.85 5.51 13.82
C PHE A 301 4.54 6.28 13.67
N VAL A 302 4.02 6.77 14.79
CA VAL A 302 2.76 7.54 14.85
C VAL A 302 2.93 8.76 15.75
N THR A 303 2.63 9.94 15.22
CA THR A 303 2.75 11.21 15.97
C THR A 303 1.40 11.85 16.23
N THR A 304 1.39 12.94 16.99
CA THR A 304 0.19 13.76 17.24
C THR A 304 -0.28 14.55 16.01
N GLY A 305 0.51 14.55 14.93
CA GLY A 305 0.33 15.43 13.77
C GLY A 305 -0.84 15.08 12.84
N ARG A 306 -1.55 13.95 13.05
CA ARG A 306 -2.71 13.55 12.22
C ARG A 306 -3.95 13.27 13.08
N PRO A 307 -4.50 14.28 13.78
CA PRO A 307 -5.63 14.06 14.71
C PRO A 307 -6.91 13.55 14.02
N ALA A 308 -7.14 13.90 12.75
CA ALA A 308 -8.26 13.37 11.96
C ALA A 308 -8.13 11.86 11.71
N LEU A 309 -6.90 11.38 11.45
CA LEU A 309 -6.60 9.95 11.29
C LEU A 309 -6.88 9.16 12.57
N LEU A 310 -6.43 9.68 13.71
CA LEU A 310 -6.74 9.09 15.01
C LEU A 310 -8.25 9.03 15.28
N SER A 311 -8.95 10.14 14.99
CA SER A 311 -10.41 10.23 15.15
C SER A 311 -11.13 9.21 14.26
N GLN A 312 -10.66 9.01 13.03
CA GLN A 312 -11.22 8.01 12.13
C GLN A 312 -11.04 6.59 12.67
N ILE A 313 -9.85 6.22 13.13
CA ILE A 313 -9.61 4.89 13.72
C ILE A 313 -10.48 4.65 14.97
N LYS A 314 -10.63 5.66 15.83
CA LYS A 314 -11.52 5.60 17.00
C LYS A 314 -12.98 5.42 16.60
N SER A 315 -13.43 6.13 15.56
CA SER A 315 -14.77 6.00 15.00
C SER A 315 -15.03 4.59 14.45
N MET A 316 -14.07 4.04 13.70
CA MET A 316 -14.16 2.67 13.18
C MET A 316 -14.26 1.63 14.32
N LYS A 317 -13.44 1.80 15.36
CA LYS A 317 -13.48 0.92 16.54
C LYS A 317 -14.81 1.03 17.29
N ALA A 318 -15.33 2.24 17.50
CA ALA A 318 -16.63 2.47 18.11
C ALA A 318 -17.79 1.92 17.28
N GLY A 319 -17.65 1.92 15.95
CA GLY A 319 -18.61 1.34 15.02
C GLY A 319 -18.55 -0.19 14.88
N GLY A 320 -17.66 -0.87 15.61
CA GLY A 320 -17.61 -2.33 15.70
C GLY A 320 -16.39 -2.99 15.06
N CYS A 321 -15.53 -2.25 14.36
CA CYS A 321 -14.31 -2.83 13.79
C CYS A 321 -13.38 -3.36 14.89
N SER A 322 -12.79 -4.53 14.67
CA SER A 322 -11.60 -4.94 15.41
C SER A 322 -10.36 -4.33 14.77
N VAL A 323 -9.54 -3.66 15.59
CA VAL A 323 -8.38 -2.90 15.13
C VAL A 323 -7.13 -3.34 15.89
N TRP A 324 -6.13 -3.80 15.14
CA TRP A 324 -4.82 -4.18 15.65
C TRP A 324 -3.73 -3.34 15.01
N MET A 325 -2.74 -2.97 15.81
CA MET A 325 -1.63 -2.14 15.36
C MET A 325 -0.31 -2.71 15.86
N VAL A 326 0.65 -2.88 14.97
CA VAL A 326 2.05 -3.09 15.32
C VAL A 326 2.84 -1.84 14.95
N VAL A 327 3.58 -1.30 15.92
CA VAL A 327 4.42 -0.11 15.73
C VAL A 327 5.86 -0.42 16.08
N SER A 328 6.78 0.26 15.40
CA SER A 328 8.20 0.18 15.72
C SER A 328 8.50 0.61 17.16
N GLY A 329 9.72 0.32 17.58
CA GLY A 329 10.31 0.81 18.80
C GLY A 329 11.57 0.01 19.12
N ASN A 330 12.00 0.06 20.37
CA ASN A 330 13.04 -0.84 20.88
C ASN A 330 12.86 -1.06 22.38
N ALA A 331 13.50 -2.09 22.92
CA ALA A 331 13.40 -2.44 24.34
C ALA A 331 13.91 -1.34 25.30
N THR A 332 14.76 -0.42 24.82
CA THR A 332 15.38 0.64 25.65
C THR A 332 14.49 1.88 25.73
N GLU A 333 14.03 2.37 24.59
CA GLU A 333 13.27 3.62 24.45
C GLU A 333 11.76 3.39 24.50
N GLY A 334 11.30 2.20 24.09
CA GLY A 334 9.89 1.87 23.94
C GLY A 334 9.39 2.08 22.52
N ILE A 335 8.07 2.24 22.39
CA ILE A 335 7.32 2.37 21.15
C ILE A 335 7.53 3.74 20.50
N ASP A 336 7.64 3.75 19.17
CA ASP A 336 7.74 4.96 18.35
C ASP A 336 6.35 5.59 18.14
N MET A 337 5.66 5.89 19.26
CA MET A 337 4.33 6.47 19.29
C MET A 337 4.23 7.53 20.38
N ALA A 338 3.68 8.71 20.03
CA ALA A 338 3.51 9.79 21.00
C ALA A 338 2.57 9.39 22.15
N PRO A 339 2.83 9.81 23.41
CA PRO A 339 2.10 9.32 24.58
C PRO A 339 0.59 9.62 24.57
N SER A 340 0.16 10.75 24.01
CA SER A 340 -1.26 11.07 23.86
C SER A 340 -1.95 10.14 22.86
N VAL A 341 -1.34 9.93 21.69
CA VAL A 341 -1.79 8.98 20.66
C VAL A 341 -1.96 7.57 21.26
N TYR A 342 -0.92 7.11 21.96
CA TYR A 342 -0.87 5.82 22.64
C TYR A 342 -2.05 5.64 23.61
N ASN A 343 -2.26 6.61 24.49
CA ASN A 343 -3.32 6.56 25.49
C ASN A 343 -4.73 6.65 24.88
N GLU A 344 -4.90 7.43 23.82
CA GLU A 344 -6.18 7.58 23.13
C GLU A 344 -6.59 6.32 22.38
N LEU A 345 -5.68 5.71 21.61
CA LEU A 345 -5.96 4.50 20.85
C LEU A 345 -6.21 3.31 21.77
N LEU A 346 -5.39 3.12 22.82
CA LEU A 346 -5.65 2.11 23.84
C LEU A 346 -6.97 2.38 24.58
N GLY A 347 -7.29 3.65 24.86
CA GLY A 347 -8.55 4.04 25.48
C GLY A 347 -9.78 3.72 24.62
N ALA A 348 -9.64 3.76 23.30
CA ALA A 348 -10.67 3.34 22.36
C ALA A 348 -10.74 1.81 22.18
N GLY A 349 -9.81 1.05 22.74
CA GLY A 349 -9.76 -0.41 22.64
C GLY A 349 -9.02 -0.93 21.40
N VAL A 350 -8.16 -0.12 20.77
CA VAL A 350 -7.22 -0.60 19.75
C VAL A 350 -6.19 -1.50 20.41
N ALA A 351 -5.94 -2.68 19.85
CA ALA A 351 -4.96 -3.62 20.37
C ALA A 351 -3.58 -3.32 19.77
N ILE A 352 -2.70 -2.70 20.57
CA ILE A 352 -1.39 -2.22 20.13
C ILE A 352 -0.28 -3.15 20.62
N ARG A 353 0.68 -3.43 19.74
CA ARG A 353 1.94 -4.07 20.09
C ARG A 353 3.13 -3.27 19.58
N ARG A 354 4.20 -3.25 20.37
CA ARG A 354 5.50 -2.72 19.95
C ARG A 354 6.35 -3.87 19.41
N LYS A 355 6.98 -3.68 18.26
CA LYS A 355 7.97 -4.61 17.71
C LYS A 355 9.20 -3.85 17.23
N ASP A 356 10.39 -4.38 17.53
CA ASP A 356 11.63 -3.79 17.05
C ASP A 356 11.67 -3.75 15.52
N LYS A 357 12.16 -2.64 14.97
CA LYS A 357 12.47 -2.50 13.53
C LYS A 357 11.26 -2.77 12.63
N VAL A 358 10.08 -2.26 12.99
CA VAL A 358 8.98 -2.15 12.03
C VAL A 358 9.19 -0.93 11.17
N HIS A 359 9.33 -1.12 9.86
CA HIS A 359 9.44 -0.02 8.90
C HIS A 359 8.33 -0.06 7.84
N ASP A 360 7.33 -0.91 8.05
CA ASP A 360 6.09 -0.92 7.31
C ASP A 360 5.33 0.40 7.36
N LYS A 361 4.56 0.66 6.30
CA LYS A 361 3.51 1.67 6.24
C LYS A 361 2.33 1.09 5.45
N PHE A 362 1.59 0.18 6.07
CA PHE A 362 0.44 -0.44 5.42
C PHE A 362 -0.73 -0.61 6.38
N PHE A 363 -1.92 -0.78 5.81
CA PHE A 363 -3.03 -1.37 6.53
C PHE A 363 -3.82 -2.33 5.65
N ALA A 364 -4.21 -3.45 6.24
CA ALA A 364 -5.01 -4.49 5.62
C ALA A 364 -6.42 -4.45 6.22
N ILE A 365 -7.43 -4.41 5.36
CA ILE A 365 -8.84 -4.26 5.76
C ILE A 365 -9.67 -5.36 5.14
N TYR A 366 -10.39 -6.09 6.00
CA TYR A 366 -11.60 -6.80 5.61
C TYR A 366 -12.78 -6.00 6.16
N GLY A 367 -13.69 -5.56 5.30
CA GLY A 367 -14.78 -4.70 5.73
C GLY A 367 -15.77 -4.38 4.62
N LYS A 368 -16.88 -3.74 5.01
CA LYS A 368 -17.97 -3.39 4.11
C LYS A 368 -17.69 -2.07 3.39
N PHE A 369 -17.62 -2.10 2.07
CA PHE A 369 -17.55 -0.91 1.21
C PHE A 369 -18.84 -0.81 0.39
N GLY A 370 -19.64 0.22 0.65
CA GLY A 370 -21.00 0.28 0.13
C GLY A 370 -21.84 -0.90 0.64
N THR A 371 -22.26 -1.80 -0.27
CA THR A 371 -23.10 -2.95 0.07
C THR A 371 -22.33 -4.27 0.19
N ALA A 372 -21.05 -4.32 -0.21
CA ALA A 372 -20.28 -5.56 -0.31
C ALA A 372 -19.09 -5.56 0.65
N TYR A 373 -18.69 -6.76 1.09
CA TYR A 373 -17.44 -6.95 1.82
C TYR A 373 -16.28 -7.13 0.84
N HIS A 374 -15.15 -6.54 1.18
CA HIS A 374 -13.92 -6.65 0.40
C HIS A 374 -12.71 -6.84 1.30
N TYR A 375 -11.73 -7.52 0.74
CA TYR A 375 -10.37 -7.61 1.25
C TYR A 375 -9.54 -6.56 0.49
N ARG A 376 -8.94 -5.63 1.21
CA ARG A 376 -8.22 -4.51 0.60
C ARG A 376 -6.94 -4.20 1.35
N ILE A 377 -5.89 -3.93 0.57
CA ILE A 377 -4.58 -3.53 1.06
C ILE A 377 -4.31 -2.09 0.68
N TYR A 378 -3.72 -1.38 1.62
CA TYR A 378 -3.22 -0.04 1.45
C TYR A 378 -1.76 0.00 1.89
N THR A 379 -0.88 0.59 1.10
CA THR A 379 0.56 0.61 1.39
C THR A 379 1.26 1.85 0.82
N GLY A 380 2.56 1.99 1.03
CA GLY A 380 3.40 3.01 0.44
C GLY A 380 4.55 3.41 1.35
N SER A 381 4.90 4.70 1.31
CA SER A 381 6.01 5.25 2.08
C SER A 381 5.57 6.09 3.29
N GLN A 382 4.29 6.48 3.33
CA GLN A 382 3.78 7.50 4.24
C GLN A 382 3.62 7.01 5.69
N ASN A 383 4.40 7.57 6.61
CA ASN A 383 4.20 7.35 8.05
C ASN A 383 2.96 8.10 8.56
N TRP A 384 2.50 7.78 9.77
CA TRP A 384 1.36 8.48 10.39
C TRP A 384 1.83 9.70 11.18
N SER A 385 2.35 10.69 10.45
CA SER A 385 2.84 11.97 10.98
C SER A 385 2.44 13.17 10.11
N GLN A 386 2.50 14.38 10.67
CA GLN A 386 2.24 15.61 9.90
C GLN A 386 3.26 15.80 8.78
N ASP A 387 4.56 15.57 9.04
CA ASP A 387 5.59 15.66 8.00
C ASP A 387 5.27 14.78 6.79
N ALA A 388 4.83 13.54 7.01
CA ALA A 388 4.48 12.64 5.92
C ALA A 388 3.22 13.07 5.17
N LEU A 389 2.32 13.81 5.82
CA LEU A 389 1.11 14.34 5.17
C LEU A 389 1.40 15.61 4.37
N ASN A 390 2.06 16.59 4.98
CA ASN A 390 2.10 17.97 4.48
C ASN A 390 3.49 18.48 4.12
N GLU A 391 4.57 17.73 4.41
CA GLU A 391 5.94 18.23 4.22
C GLU A 391 6.74 17.36 3.23
N ASN A 392 6.66 16.04 3.34
CA ASN A 392 7.41 15.09 2.53
C ASN A 392 6.68 14.77 1.23
N GLU A 393 7.45 14.38 0.21
CA GLU A 393 6.92 13.61 -0.93
C GLU A 393 6.80 12.15 -0.53
N GLU A 394 5.57 11.72 -0.31
CA GLU A 394 5.21 10.34 0.01
C GLU A 394 4.31 9.79 -1.08
N LEU A 395 4.29 8.47 -1.19
CA LEU A 395 3.30 7.77 -1.99
C LEU A 395 2.44 6.91 -1.06
N PHE A 396 1.12 7.06 -1.20
CA PHE A 396 0.11 6.21 -0.58
C PHE A 396 -0.68 5.50 -1.67
N VAL A 397 -0.89 4.20 -1.54
CA VAL A 397 -1.48 3.35 -2.58
C VAL A 397 -2.62 2.55 -1.98
N LYS A 398 -3.74 2.54 -2.70
CA LYS A 398 -4.91 1.71 -2.43
C LYS A 398 -5.01 0.66 -3.53
N LEU A 399 -4.83 -0.61 -3.20
CA LEU A 399 -4.98 -1.69 -4.18
C LEU A 399 -6.46 -1.98 -4.43
N ALA A 400 -6.77 -2.46 -5.65
CA ALA A 400 -8.08 -3.00 -5.98
C ALA A 400 -8.44 -4.13 -5.02
N PRO A 401 -9.72 -4.27 -4.67
CA PRO A 401 -10.14 -5.27 -3.71
C PRO A 401 -10.02 -6.68 -4.28
N GLU A 402 -9.82 -7.65 -3.38
CA GLU A 402 -10.14 -9.05 -3.62
C GLU A 402 -11.59 -9.29 -3.14
N SER A 403 -12.41 -9.92 -3.98
CA SER A 403 -13.82 -10.24 -3.69
C SER A 403 -14.06 -11.71 -4.03
N GLY A 404 -13.90 -12.59 -3.04
CA GLY A 404 -14.01 -14.02 -3.21
C GLY A 404 -13.51 -14.76 -1.97
N THR A 405 -13.53 -16.09 -2.03
CA THR A 405 -13.02 -16.97 -0.94
C THR A 405 -11.50 -17.18 -0.99
N VAL A 406 -10.83 -16.59 -1.98
CA VAL A 406 -9.38 -16.67 -2.19
C VAL A 406 -8.87 -15.26 -2.36
N HIS A 407 -7.99 -14.84 -1.46
CA HIS A 407 -7.47 -13.47 -1.38
C HIS A 407 -5.96 -13.49 -1.02
N PRO A 408 -5.11 -14.07 -1.91
CA PRO A 408 -3.71 -14.35 -1.62
C PRO A 408 -2.89 -13.11 -1.27
N ILE A 409 -3.22 -11.94 -1.85
CA ILE A 409 -2.49 -10.71 -1.51
C ILE A 409 -2.89 -10.27 -0.10
N TYR A 410 -4.18 -10.24 0.22
CA TYR A 410 -4.65 -9.91 1.55
C TYR A 410 -4.08 -10.85 2.62
N ASP A 411 -4.13 -12.16 2.40
CA ASP A 411 -3.65 -13.17 3.35
C ASP A 411 -2.17 -13.02 3.62
N ALA A 412 -1.38 -12.75 2.60
CA ALA A 412 0.06 -12.55 2.75
C ALA A 412 0.38 -11.32 3.62
N TYR A 413 -0.36 -10.21 3.44
CA TYR A 413 -0.25 -9.03 4.30
C TYR A 413 -0.70 -9.31 5.74
N VAL A 414 -1.73 -10.14 5.94
CA VAL A 414 -2.15 -10.58 7.27
C VAL A 414 -1.09 -11.48 7.92
N GLY A 415 -0.49 -12.41 7.18
CA GLY A 415 0.61 -13.24 7.65
C GLY A 415 1.83 -12.41 8.07
N HIS A 416 2.28 -11.51 7.20
CA HIS A 416 3.36 -10.56 7.50
C HIS A 416 3.05 -9.68 8.73
N PHE A 417 1.81 -9.17 8.83
CA PHE A 417 1.37 -8.44 10.02
C PHE A 417 1.49 -9.32 11.27
N ASN A 418 0.99 -10.55 11.20
CA ASN A 418 0.97 -11.48 12.33
C ASN A 418 2.40 -11.84 12.77
N ASP A 419 3.37 -11.97 11.86
CA ASP A 419 4.77 -12.22 12.22
C ASP A 419 5.34 -11.11 13.13
N ALA A 420 5.12 -9.84 12.75
CA ALA A 420 5.54 -8.70 13.54
C ALA A 420 4.71 -8.55 14.83
N TYR A 421 3.39 -8.67 14.73
CA TYR A 421 2.45 -8.46 15.82
C TYR A 421 2.58 -9.56 16.89
N ASN A 422 2.51 -10.84 16.51
CA ASN A 422 2.52 -11.96 17.44
C ASN A 422 3.85 -12.08 18.21
N SER A 423 4.95 -11.62 17.61
CA SER A 423 6.27 -11.56 18.26
C SER A 423 6.60 -10.22 18.93
N GLY A 424 5.63 -9.29 19.01
CA GLY A 424 5.76 -7.99 19.66
C GLY A 424 5.33 -7.96 21.14
N VAL A 425 5.75 -6.92 21.84
CA VAL A 425 5.37 -6.63 23.23
C VAL A 425 3.96 -6.02 23.26
N THR A 426 3.08 -6.54 24.12
CA THR A 426 1.73 -5.98 24.29
C THR A 426 1.76 -4.65 25.03
N CYS A 427 1.11 -3.65 24.44
CA CYS A 427 1.06 -2.31 24.97
C CYS A 427 -0.20 -2.08 25.82
N THR A 428 -0.01 -1.50 27.00
CA THR A 428 -1.06 -1.12 27.94
C THR A 428 -0.82 0.30 28.46
N LYS A 429 -1.85 0.96 28.98
CA LYS A 429 -1.68 2.31 29.56
C LYS A 429 -0.66 2.35 30.70
N THR A 430 -0.50 1.23 31.42
CA THR A 430 0.38 1.16 32.60
C THR A 430 1.84 0.88 32.25
N ASN A 431 2.15 0.40 31.04
CA ASN A 431 3.52 0.07 30.65
C ASN A 431 4.16 1.05 29.68
N TYR A 432 3.55 2.22 29.42
CA TYR A 432 4.16 3.25 28.56
C TYR A 432 5.62 3.54 28.98
N PRO A 433 6.60 3.57 28.04
CA PRO A 433 6.45 3.57 26.58
C PRO A 433 6.39 2.17 25.93
N CYS A 434 5.80 1.16 26.57
CA CYS A 434 5.67 -0.21 26.05
C CYS A 434 7.04 -0.84 25.73
N LYS A 435 7.98 -0.80 26.69
CA LYS A 435 9.34 -1.33 26.52
C LYS A 435 9.36 -2.85 26.34
#